data_AF-A0A1F7Z386-F1
#
_entry.id   AF-A0A1F7Z386-F1
#
_cell.length_a   1.000
_cell.length_b   1.000
_cell.length_c   1.000
_cell.angle_alpha   90.00
_cell.angle_beta   90.00
_cell.angle_gamma   90.00
#
_symmetry.space_group_name_H-M   'P 1'
#
loop_
_entity.id
_entity.type
_entity.pdbx_description
1 polymer ?
#
loop_
_entity_poly.entity_id
_entity_poly.type
_entity_poly.pdbx_seq_one_letter_code
_entity_poly.pdbx_strand_id
1 'polypeptide(L)'
;MSFSFGRETPHISSGENVIKKEGVRIMKIRESVLANSLALTMGVVYFTCAILIGIFPEVSKTVAISWFHGMDLGKIWTGAARGNFTLGLITTVAGSWLVGYLFAFLYNKMNKTGR
;
A
#
# COMPACT_ATOMS: atom_id res chain seq x y z
N MET A 1 -24.74 73.53 4.93
CA MET A 1 -24.49 72.25 4.24
C MET A 1 -24.61 71.13 5.26
N SER A 2 -25.80 70.51 5.34
CA SER A 2 -26.07 69.33 6.16
C SER A 2 -25.84 68.10 5.30
N PHE A 3 -24.91 67.24 5.70
CA PHE A 3 -24.79 65.89 5.16
C PHE A 3 -25.56 64.93 6.08
N SER A 4 -26.69 64.45 5.58
CA SER A 4 -27.50 63.40 6.19
C SER A 4 -26.77 62.07 6.00
N PHE A 5 -26.30 61.46 7.09
CA PHE A 5 -25.66 60.15 7.06
C PHE A 5 -26.77 59.08 7.14
N GLY A 6 -26.98 58.39 6.02
CA GLY A 6 -27.96 57.33 5.85
C GLY A 6 -27.69 56.16 6.80
N ARG A 7 -28.76 55.68 7.43
CA ARG A 7 -28.78 54.53 8.34
C ARG A 7 -29.02 53.27 7.49
N GLU A 8 -27.96 52.55 7.13
CA GLU A 8 -28.10 51.24 6.48
C GLU A 8 -28.06 50.13 7.53
N THR A 9 -29.16 49.39 7.62
CA THR A 9 -29.30 48.20 8.46
C THR A 9 -28.50 47.04 7.86
N PRO A 10 -27.61 46.37 8.61
CA PRO A 10 -26.96 45.16 8.11
C PRO A 10 -27.99 44.03 7.99
N HIS A 11 -28.16 43.56 6.76
CA HIS A 11 -28.89 42.35 6.41
C HIS A 11 -28.33 41.15 7.19
N ILE A 12 -29.18 40.54 8.00
CA ILE A 12 -28.95 39.18 8.54
C ILE A 12 -29.10 38.21 7.37
N SER A 13 -27.98 37.85 6.75
CA SER A 13 -27.88 36.67 5.90
C SER A 13 -27.76 35.44 6.79
N SER A 14 -28.90 34.77 6.91
CA SER A 14 -29.10 33.46 7.50
C SER A 14 -28.08 32.42 7.02
N GLY A 15 -27.35 31.81 7.97
CA GLY A 15 -27.26 30.34 7.94
C GLY A 15 -25.93 29.66 7.60
N GLU A 16 -24.76 30.32 7.63
CA GLU A 16 -23.49 29.62 7.31
C GLU A 16 -22.56 29.39 8.50
N ASN A 17 -23.09 29.08 9.70
CA ASN A 17 -22.22 28.76 10.85
C ASN A 17 -22.77 27.73 11.85
N VAL A 18 -23.67 26.82 11.44
CA VAL A 18 -24.08 25.71 12.33
C VAL A 18 -24.39 24.43 11.54
N ILE A 19 -23.40 23.77 10.94
CA ILE A 19 -23.31 22.30 10.98
C ILE A 19 -21.82 21.92 10.87
N LYS A 20 -21.09 22.06 11.97
CA LYS A 20 -19.86 21.28 12.19
C LYS A 20 -20.31 19.82 12.40
N LYS A 21 -20.61 19.07 11.33
CA LYS A 21 -20.82 17.62 11.45
C LYS A 21 -19.50 17.07 11.96
N GLU A 22 -19.51 16.49 13.15
CA GLU A 22 -18.36 15.82 13.76
C GLU A 22 -17.75 14.87 12.72
N GLY A 23 -16.64 15.35 12.14
CA GLY A 23 -16.26 15.00 10.79
C GLY A 23 -15.32 13.82 10.79
N VAL A 24 -15.88 12.61 10.77
CA VAL A 24 -15.08 11.41 10.47
C VAL A 24 -14.60 11.50 9.02
N ARG A 25 -13.37 12.00 8.82
CA ARG A 25 -12.69 11.96 7.52
C ARG A 25 -12.29 10.53 7.21
N ILE A 26 -13.07 9.87 6.37
CA ILE A 26 -12.73 8.56 5.81
C ILE A 26 -11.54 8.75 4.87
N MET A 27 -10.36 8.35 5.33
CA MET A 27 -9.15 8.38 4.51
C MET A 27 -9.17 7.22 3.51
N LYS A 28 -9.16 7.55 2.22
CA LYS A 28 -9.00 6.58 1.13
C LYS A 28 -7.52 6.35 0.88
N ILE A 29 -7.15 5.09 0.70
CA ILE A 29 -5.80 4.74 0.25
C ILE A 29 -5.74 5.00 -1.26
N ARG A 30 -4.68 5.67 -1.73
CA ARG A 30 -4.42 5.79 -3.18
C ARG A 30 -3.89 4.46 -3.70
N GLU A 31 -4.65 3.82 -4.57
CA GLU A 31 -4.37 2.46 -5.07
C GLU A 31 -3.00 2.37 -5.75
N SER A 32 -2.67 3.34 -6.61
CA SER A 32 -1.38 3.38 -7.30
C SER A 32 -0.19 3.60 -6.37
N VAL A 33 -0.37 4.35 -5.28
CA VAL A 33 0.71 4.59 -4.31
C VAL A 33 1.01 3.29 -3.56
N LEU A 34 -0.02 2.57 -3.11
CA LEU A 34 0.16 1.29 -2.42
C LEU A 34 0.74 0.21 -3.36
N ALA A 35 0.23 0.13 -4.60
CA ALA A 35 0.71 -0.82 -5.57
C ALA A 35 2.21 -0.59 -5.90
N ASN A 36 2.61 0.66 -6.15
CA ASN A 36 3.99 1.01 -6.46
C ASN A 36 4.93 0.79 -5.26
N SER A 37 4.53 1.19 -4.05
CA SER A 37 5.35 0.99 -2.86
C SER A 37 5.55 -0.49 -2.54
N LEU A 38 4.50 -1.30 -2.68
CA LEU A 38 4.58 -2.74 -2.49
C LEU A 38 5.45 -3.41 -3.56
N ALA A 39 5.30 -3.02 -4.82
CA ALA A 39 6.09 -3.53 -5.93
C ALA A 39 7.59 -3.25 -5.76
N LEU A 40 7.95 -2.01 -5.38
CA LEU A 40 9.34 -1.63 -5.11
C LEU A 40 9.90 -2.38 -3.91
N THR A 41 9.14 -2.47 -2.82
CA THR A 41 9.56 -3.20 -1.61
C THR A 41 9.84 -4.66 -1.93
N MET A 42 8.92 -5.32 -2.63
CA MET A 42 9.08 -6.73 -3.00
C MET A 42 10.20 -6.96 -4.01
N GLY A 43 10.46 -6.01 -4.92
CA GLY A 43 11.62 -6.05 -5.81
C GLY A 43 12.95 -6.00 -5.03
N VAL A 44 13.06 -5.11 -4.05
CA VAL A 44 14.24 -5.01 -3.16
C VAL A 44 14.42 -6.29 -2.35
N VAL A 45 13.34 -6.82 -1.78
CA VAL A 45 13.37 -8.08 -1.03
C VAL A 45 13.84 -9.23 -1.94
N TYR A 46 13.28 -9.37 -3.13
CA TYR A 46 13.66 -10.42 -4.08
C TYR A 46 15.15 -10.36 -4.44
N PHE A 47 15.65 -9.16 -4.74
CA PHE A 47 17.06 -8.95 -5.06
C PHE A 47 17.97 -9.31 -3.88
N THR A 48 17.60 -8.87 -2.67
CA THR A 48 18.34 -9.17 -1.44
C THR A 48 18.35 -10.68 -1.16
N CYS A 49 17.21 -11.36 -1.33
CA CYS A 49 17.11 -12.80 -1.17
C CYS A 49 18.06 -13.55 -2.11
N ALA A 50 18.17 -13.14 -3.37
CA ALA A 50 19.07 -13.80 -4.31
C ALA A 50 20.54 -13.63 -3.93
N ILE A 51 20.94 -12.45 -3.45
CA ILE A 51 22.29 -12.23 -2.92
C ILE A 51 22.56 -13.14 -1.71
N LEU A 52 21.63 -13.20 -0.76
CA LEU A 52 21.79 -14.02 0.45
C LEU A 52 21.89 -15.51 0.13
N ILE A 53 21.14 -16.02 -0.85
CA ILE A 53 21.27 -17.42 -1.29
C ILE A 53 22.67 -17.69 -1.86
N GLY A 54 23.23 -16.75 -2.62
CA GLY A 54 24.55 -16.88 -3.21
C GLY A 54 25.70 -16.86 -2.20
N ILE A 55 25.58 -16.06 -1.12
CA ILE A 55 26.65 -15.91 -0.11
C ILE A 55 26.46 -16.89 1.06
N PHE A 56 25.22 -17.09 1.51
CA PHE A 56 24.86 -17.87 2.69
C PHE A 56 23.74 -18.88 2.38
N PRO A 57 24.01 -19.94 1.61
CA PRO A 57 22.99 -20.87 1.13
C PRO A 57 22.28 -21.63 2.26
N GLU A 58 23.01 -22.08 3.28
CA GLU A 58 22.43 -22.85 4.40
C GLU A 58 21.55 -21.98 5.30
N VAL A 59 21.97 -20.75 5.62
CA VAL A 59 21.16 -19.81 6.40
C VAL A 59 19.88 -19.47 5.63
N SER A 60 20.00 -19.19 4.34
CA SER A 60 18.86 -18.89 3.48
C SER A 60 17.87 -20.05 3.40
N LYS A 61 18.37 -21.28 3.37
CA LYS A 61 17.56 -22.50 3.40
C LYS A 61 16.81 -22.66 4.71
N THR A 62 17.46 -22.47 5.85
CA THR A 62 16.81 -22.55 7.18
C THR A 62 15.70 -21.50 7.31
N VAL A 63 15.95 -20.26 6.87
CA VAL A 63 14.93 -19.21 6.86
C VAL A 63 13.76 -19.61 5.97
N ALA A 64 14.01 -20.10 4.75
CA ALA A 64 12.95 -20.55 3.85
C ALA A 64 12.09 -21.66 4.48
N ILE A 65 12.72 -22.68 5.08
CA ILE A 65 12.01 -23.78 5.75
C ILE A 65 11.10 -23.27 6.88
N SER A 66 11.50 -22.22 7.61
CA SER A 66 10.71 -21.67 8.71
C SER A 66 9.40 -21.01 8.26
N TRP A 67 9.33 -20.53 7.02
CA TRP A 67 8.14 -19.85 6.49
C TRP A 67 7.20 -20.80 5.76
N PHE A 68 7.75 -21.81 5.08
CA PHE A 68 6.97 -22.76 4.29
C PHE A 68 6.52 -23.97 5.11
N HIS A 69 5.28 -23.91 5.61
CA HIS A 69 4.64 -25.02 6.30
C HIS A 69 4.12 -26.03 5.27
N GLY A 70 4.70 -27.24 5.24
CA GLY A 70 4.24 -28.35 4.39
C GLY A 70 5.12 -28.70 3.19
N MET A 71 6.27 -28.05 3.02
CA MET A 71 7.26 -28.41 1.99
C MET A 71 8.60 -28.78 2.62
N ASP A 72 9.13 -29.95 2.24
CA ASP A 72 10.50 -30.34 2.59
C ASP A 72 11.49 -29.72 1.59
N LEU A 73 11.81 -28.44 1.81
CA LEU A 73 12.83 -27.74 1.02
C LEU A 73 14.21 -28.39 1.16
N GLY A 74 14.44 -29.17 2.21
CA GLY A 74 15.67 -29.94 2.42
C GLY A 74 16.01 -30.87 1.25
N LYS A 75 14.99 -31.47 0.63
CA LYS A 75 15.13 -32.45 -0.45
C LYS A 75 15.25 -31.85 -1.86
N ILE A 76 14.82 -30.60 -2.06
CA ILE A 76 14.72 -29.97 -3.38
C ILE A 76 15.58 -28.70 -3.54
N TRP A 77 16.34 -28.34 -2.51
CA TRP A 77 17.21 -27.17 -2.51
C TRP A 77 18.49 -27.42 -3.31
N THR A 78 18.73 -26.58 -4.32
CA THR A 78 19.90 -26.71 -5.21
C THR A 78 21.08 -25.83 -4.81
N GLY A 79 20.95 -25.00 -3.77
CA GLY A 79 22.05 -24.15 -3.28
C GLY A 79 22.42 -22.96 -4.19
N ALA A 80 21.74 -22.81 -5.33
CA ALA A 80 22.02 -21.76 -6.31
C ALA A 80 20.72 -21.07 -6.77
N ALA A 81 20.81 -19.77 -7.05
CA ALA A 81 19.75 -19.04 -7.73
C ALA A 81 19.50 -19.69 -9.11
N ARG A 82 18.28 -20.23 -9.33
CA ARG A 82 17.93 -20.92 -10.58
C ARG A 82 18.01 -19.97 -11.78
N GLY A 83 18.20 -20.55 -12.97
CA GLY A 83 18.49 -19.85 -14.23
C GLY A 83 17.42 -18.92 -14.81
N ASN A 84 16.49 -18.39 -14.00
CA ASN A 84 15.52 -17.41 -14.48
C ASN A 84 15.21 -16.30 -13.46
N PHE A 85 16.27 -15.75 -12.87
CA PHE A 85 16.19 -14.63 -11.92
C PHE A 85 15.36 -13.46 -12.46
N THR A 86 15.57 -13.07 -13.72
CA THR A 86 14.86 -11.96 -14.35
C THR A 86 13.35 -12.21 -14.42
N LEU A 87 12.91 -13.40 -14.82
CA LEU A 87 11.49 -13.73 -14.85
C LEU A 87 10.90 -13.74 -13.43
N GLY A 88 11.64 -14.26 -12.44
CA GLY A 88 11.22 -14.24 -11.05
C GLY A 88 11.08 -12.83 -10.49
N LEU A 89 12.00 -11.92 -10.84
CA LEU A 89 11.91 -10.51 -10.47
C LEU A 89 10.69 -9.84 -11.11
N ILE A 90 10.49 -10.01 -12.42
CA ILE A 90 9.35 -9.42 -13.15
C ILE A 90 8.03 -9.92 -12.55
N THR A 91 7.89 -11.22 -12.35
CA THR A 91 6.66 -11.81 -11.78
C THR A 91 6.43 -11.40 -10.33
N THR A 92 7.50 -11.26 -9.53
CA THR A 92 7.41 -10.75 -8.15
C THR A 92 6.94 -9.29 -8.13
N VAL A 93 7.54 -8.41 -8.94
CA VAL A 93 7.18 -6.98 -9.01
C VAL A 93 5.76 -6.80 -9.55
N ALA A 94 5.42 -7.46 -10.68
CA ALA A 94 4.09 -7.35 -11.27
C ALA A 94 3.01 -7.97 -10.36
N GLY A 95 3.28 -9.14 -9.78
CA GLY A 95 2.35 -9.81 -8.87
C GLY A 95 2.09 -9.01 -7.60
N SER A 96 3.14 -8.48 -6.97
CA SER A 96 3.00 -7.63 -5.78
C SER A 96 2.32 -6.29 -6.09
N TRP A 97 2.56 -5.70 -7.26
CA TRP A 97 1.81 -4.52 -7.72
C TRP A 97 0.30 -4.82 -7.78
N LEU A 98 -0.08 -5.94 -8.44
CA LEU A 98 -1.48 -6.35 -8.57
C LEU A 98 -2.13 -6.60 -7.21
N VAL A 99 -1.42 -7.29 -6.30
CA VAL A 99 -1.88 -7.53 -4.93
C VAL A 99 -2.08 -6.21 -4.19
N GLY A 100 -1.15 -5.27 -4.28
CA GLY A 100 -1.24 -3.96 -3.62
C GLY A 100 -2.40 -3.13 -4.16
N TYR A 101 -2.59 -3.12 -5.47
CA TYR A 101 -3.72 -2.44 -6.11
C TYR A 101 -5.06 -3.05 -5.64
N LEU A 102 -5.18 -4.37 -5.70
CA LEU A 102 -6.40 -5.08 -5.29
C LEU A 102 -6.69 -4.87 -3.80
N PHE A 103 -5.68 -4.90 -2.95
CA PHE A 103 -5.82 -4.63 -1.52
C PHE A 103 -6.38 -3.22 -1.28
N ALA A 104 -5.79 -2.19 -1.89
CA ALA A 104 -6.26 -0.81 -1.73
C ALA A 104 -7.71 -0.65 -2.24
N PHE A 105 -8.03 -1.26 -3.37
CA PHE A 105 -9.39 -1.26 -3.92
C PHE A 105 -10.40 -1.89 -2.95
N LEU A 106 -10.11 -3.09 -2.44
CA LEU A 106 -10.98 -3.78 -1.49
C LEU A 106 -11.11 -3.01 -0.17
N TYR A 107 -10.00 -2.48 0.36
CA TYR A 107 -9.99 -1.63 1.54
C TYR A 107 -10.93 -0.42 1.35
N ASN A 108 -10.78 0.30 0.24
CA ASN A 108 -11.61 1.47 -0.07
C ASN A 108 -13.09 1.11 -0.28
N LYS A 109 -13.39 -0.10 -0.80
CA LYS A 109 -14.77 -0.59 -0.94
C LYS A 109 -15.39 -0.87 0.43
N MET A 110 -14.70 -1.62 1.29
CA MET A 110 -15.18 -1.96 2.64
C MET A 110 -15.32 -0.73 3.53
N ASN A 111 -14.40 0.23 3.43
CA ASN A 111 -14.43 1.49 4.19
C ASN A 111 -15.61 2.41 3.77
N LYS A 112 -16.19 2.21 2.58
CA LYS A 112 -17.44 2.88 2.17
C LYS A 112 -18.70 2.16 2.68
N THR A 113 -18.63 0.85 2.89
CA THR A 113 -19.78 -0.02 3.19
C THR A 113 -20.01 -0.25 4.68
N GLY A 114 -19.05 0.04 5.56
CA GLY A 114 -19.21 -0.04 7.02
C GLY A 114 -20.07 1.08 7.65
N ARG A 115 -21.07 1.61 6.94
CA ARG A 115 -22.04 2.62 7.41
C ARG A 115 -23.45 2.18 7.11
#